data_AF-A0AAU9VW06-F1
#
_entry.id   AF-A0AAU9VW06-F1
#
_cell.length_a   1.000
_cell.length_b   1.000
_cell.length_c   1.000
_cell.angle_alpha   90.00
_cell.angle_beta   90.00
_cell.angle_gamma   90.00
#
_symmetry.space_group_name_H-M   'P 1'
#
loop_
_entity.id
_entity.type
_entity.pdbx_description
1 polymer ?
#
loop_
_entity_poly.entity_id
_entity_poly.type
_entity_poly.pdbx_seq_one_letter_code
_entity_poly.pdbx_strand_id
1 'polypeptide(L)'
;MIVKKAVFLLQLQVSFLTTHAAVCPFAMDVAFLLDSSGSIGQNNYLDMKRFINEVIDHFYISPKDTHVGVVSFSTQAQTEIRFTSKQTVDAIKPSVLNITYQSGATHTHLGLNKVHIDLFSAQGGMRTNVPHVLLVITDGKSYNAELTRKQAQYLKDDGIVIFALGIGSGIEMTELKAMVSMEQYVFLFSSVRQMLPSDKASDIALALCAVARTSNAIIHPVITQHSLLQHTVVSRVTADDLECAFMCIKHSLCYSFNFHAPTRLCELSNATKADHLKDFVYDHSSAYNELIFV
;
A
#
# COMPACT_ATOMS: atom_id res chain seq x y z
N MET A 1 43.93 -53.62 8.94
CA MET A 1 43.57 -52.61 7.90
C MET A 1 42.07 -52.36 7.99
N ILE A 2 41.69 -51.23 8.58
CA ILE A 2 40.31 -50.89 8.91
C ILE A 2 39.69 -50.20 7.69
N VAL A 3 38.66 -50.82 7.11
CA VAL A 3 37.83 -50.25 6.05
C VAL A 3 36.96 -49.16 6.65
N LYS A 4 37.33 -47.89 6.48
CA LYS A 4 36.47 -46.75 6.83
C LYS A 4 35.61 -46.37 5.62
N LYS A 5 34.31 -46.59 5.79
CA LYS A 5 33.20 -46.06 4.99
C LYS A 5 33.41 -44.57 4.69
N ALA A 6 33.57 -44.22 3.42
CA ALA A 6 33.37 -42.85 2.95
C ALA A 6 31.91 -42.72 2.52
N VAL A 7 31.08 -42.20 3.42
CA VAL A 7 29.73 -41.73 3.09
C VAL A 7 29.90 -40.49 2.22
N PHE A 8 29.51 -40.60 0.96
CA PHE A 8 29.48 -39.51 0.00
C PHE A 8 28.37 -38.54 0.44
N LEU A 9 28.74 -37.48 1.14
CA LEU A 9 27.86 -36.34 1.40
C LEU A 9 27.59 -35.64 0.06
N LEU A 10 26.47 -35.97 -0.58
CA LEU A 10 25.82 -35.03 -1.49
C LEU A 10 25.52 -33.77 -0.66
N GLN A 11 26.38 -32.77 -0.77
CA GLN A 11 25.97 -31.41 -0.44
C GLN A 11 24.88 -31.04 -1.44
N LEU A 12 23.63 -31.20 -1.04
CA LEU A 12 22.56 -30.36 -1.57
C LEU A 12 23.01 -28.93 -1.32
N GLN A 13 23.55 -28.28 -2.35
CA GLN A 13 23.44 -26.84 -2.45
C GLN A 13 21.94 -26.57 -2.57
N VAL A 14 21.29 -26.40 -1.42
CA VAL A 14 20.09 -25.58 -1.36
C VAL A 14 20.60 -24.20 -1.73
N SER A 15 20.59 -23.91 -3.02
CA SER A 15 20.55 -22.55 -3.52
C SER A 15 19.45 -21.88 -2.69
N PHE A 16 19.86 -20.98 -1.81
CA PHE A 16 18.95 -20.06 -1.17
C PHE A 16 18.19 -19.40 -2.33
N LEU A 17 16.99 -19.91 -2.62
CA LEU A 17 15.97 -19.12 -3.27
C LEU A 17 15.78 -17.98 -2.27
N THR A 18 16.48 -16.88 -2.53
CA THR A 18 16.13 -15.58 -1.98
C THR A 18 14.65 -15.47 -2.23
N THR A 19 13.84 -15.66 -1.19
CA THR A 19 12.45 -15.26 -1.18
C THR A 19 12.51 -13.78 -1.47
N HIS A 20 12.39 -13.41 -2.76
CA HIS A 20 12.23 -12.03 -3.14
C HIS A 20 11.02 -11.58 -2.33
N ALA A 21 11.24 -10.60 -1.45
CA ALA A 21 10.18 -10.00 -0.66
C ALA A 21 9.00 -9.74 -1.59
N ALA A 22 7.78 -10.06 -1.18
CA ALA A 22 6.60 -10.03 -2.03
C ALA A 22 6.51 -8.69 -2.79
N VAL A 23 6.96 -8.70 -4.05
CA VAL A 23 6.99 -7.52 -4.91
C VAL A 23 5.57 -7.28 -5.40
N CYS A 24 5.09 -6.06 -5.31
CA CYS A 24 3.79 -5.67 -5.82
C CYS A 24 3.72 -5.94 -7.33
N PRO A 25 2.85 -6.87 -7.79
CA PRO A 25 2.83 -7.28 -9.19
C PRO A 25 1.97 -6.37 -10.08
N PHE A 26 1.35 -5.33 -9.53
CA PHE A 26 0.37 -4.50 -10.23
C PHE A 26 1.00 -3.22 -10.78
N ALA A 27 0.56 -2.82 -11.97
CA ALA A 27 0.84 -1.48 -12.49
C ALA A 27 0.08 -0.43 -11.66
N MET A 28 0.78 0.61 -11.21
CA MET A 28 0.25 1.66 -10.31
C MET A 28 1.02 2.96 -10.48
N ASP A 29 0.39 4.10 -10.23
CA ASP A 29 1.11 5.37 -10.05
C ASP A 29 1.24 5.65 -8.55
N VAL A 30 2.47 5.60 -8.04
CA VAL A 30 2.79 5.78 -6.62
C VAL A 30 3.58 7.07 -6.45
N ALA A 31 2.99 8.05 -5.78
CA ALA A 31 3.63 9.31 -5.44
C ALA A 31 4.05 9.34 -3.96
N PHE A 32 5.21 9.94 -3.70
CA PHE A 32 5.69 10.24 -2.34
C PHE A 32 5.72 11.75 -2.14
N LEU A 33 5.09 12.23 -1.05
CA LEU A 33 5.14 13.62 -0.63
C LEU A 33 6.00 13.75 0.63
N LEU A 34 7.16 14.39 0.49
CA LEU A 34 8.22 14.38 1.50
C LEU A 34 8.32 15.70 2.24
N ASP A 35 8.09 15.65 3.55
CA ASP A 35 8.36 16.78 4.42
C ASP A 35 9.88 17.02 4.52
N SER A 36 10.29 18.19 4.03
CA SER A 36 11.65 18.68 4.04
C SER A 36 11.79 19.90 4.96
N SER A 37 10.85 20.11 5.88
CA SER A 37 10.86 21.22 6.84
C SER A 37 12.01 21.13 7.85
N GLY A 38 12.19 22.21 8.61
CA GLY A 38 13.23 22.36 9.62
C GLY A 38 13.16 21.33 10.75
N SER A 39 11.96 20.86 11.12
CA SER A 39 11.75 19.90 12.21
C SER A 39 12.32 18.52 11.91
N ILE A 40 12.33 18.13 10.63
CA ILE A 40 12.90 16.85 10.19
C ILE A 40 14.41 16.83 10.43
N GLY A 41 15.14 17.83 9.91
CA GLY A 41 16.60 17.91 9.94
C GLY A 41 17.32 17.05 8.89
N GLN A 42 18.52 17.47 8.48
CA GLN A 42 19.26 16.90 7.35
C GLN A 42 19.50 15.38 7.41
N ASN A 43 19.91 14.85 8.57
CA ASN A 43 20.24 13.44 8.72
C ASN A 43 18.99 12.55 8.63
N ASN A 44 17.93 12.97 9.32
CA ASN A 44 16.63 12.33 9.26
C ASN A 44 16.04 12.38 7.85
N TYR A 45 16.23 13.50 7.12
CA TYR A 45 15.81 13.60 5.73
C TYR A 45 16.53 12.58 4.82
N LEU A 46 17.83 12.35 5.05
CA LEU A 46 18.57 11.31 4.35
C LEU A 46 18.03 9.91 4.65
N ASP A 47 17.73 9.62 5.91
CA ASP A 47 17.18 8.33 6.32
C ASP A 47 15.75 8.11 5.81
N MET A 48 14.93 9.17 5.72
CA MET A 48 13.63 9.14 5.06
C MET A 48 13.76 8.81 3.57
N LYS A 49 14.73 9.41 2.85
CA LYS A 49 15.01 9.07 1.44
C LYS A 49 15.46 7.63 1.26
N ARG A 50 16.27 7.09 2.18
CA ARG A 50 16.67 5.68 2.17
C ARG A 50 15.47 4.76 2.38
N PHE A 51 14.61 5.08 3.35
CA PHE A 51 13.40 4.35 3.62
C PHE A 51 12.48 4.26 2.39
N ILE A 52 12.27 5.37 1.67
CA ILE A 52 11.47 5.37 0.43
C ILE A 52 12.09 4.45 -0.62
N ASN A 53 13.43 4.46 -0.75
CA ASN A 53 14.12 3.54 -1.65
C ASN A 53 13.91 2.07 -1.28
N GLU A 54 13.82 1.74 0.02
CA GLU A 54 13.46 0.39 0.48
C GLU A 54 12.00 0.07 0.15
N VAL A 55 11.07 1.01 0.30
CA VAL A 55 9.67 0.82 -0.14
C VAL A 55 9.61 0.56 -1.64
N ILE A 56 10.38 1.30 -2.45
CA ILE A 56 10.46 1.14 -3.91
C ILE A 56 10.99 -0.24 -4.31
N ASP A 57 11.86 -0.86 -3.51
CA ASP A 57 12.38 -2.22 -3.79
C ASP A 57 11.29 -3.30 -3.80
N HIS A 58 10.10 -2.98 -3.27
CA HIS A 58 8.92 -3.85 -3.28
C HIS A 58 7.98 -3.59 -4.47
N PHE A 59 8.39 -2.83 -5.49
CA PHE A 59 7.61 -2.59 -6.71
C PHE A 59 8.42 -2.91 -7.96
N TYR A 60 7.74 -3.41 -9.01
CA TYR A 60 8.34 -3.48 -10.34
C TYR A 60 8.28 -2.08 -10.97
N ILE A 61 9.43 -1.40 -11.06
CA ILE A 61 9.51 -0.07 -11.66
C ILE A 61 9.86 -0.19 -13.14
N SER A 62 8.89 0.07 -14.01
CA SER A 62 9.05 0.06 -15.46
C SER A 62 8.02 0.97 -16.14
N PRO A 63 8.19 1.31 -17.43
CA PRO A 63 7.16 2.04 -18.18
C PRO A 63 5.79 1.34 -18.22
N LYS A 64 5.72 0.02 -18.02
CA LYS A 64 4.48 -0.76 -18.04
C LYS A 64 3.93 -1.07 -16.64
N ASP A 65 4.78 -1.04 -15.62
CA ASP A 65 4.46 -1.48 -14.27
C ASP A 65 4.21 -0.28 -13.34
N THR A 66 4.87 -0.20 -12.18
CA THR A 66 4.72 0.94 -11.26
C THR A 66 5.50 2.16 -11.76
N HIS A 67 4.85 3.33 -11.78
CA HIS A 67 5.50 4.62 -11.99
C HIS A 67 5.66 5.33 -10.64
N VAL A 68 6.82 5.93 -10.41
CA VAL A 68 7.14 6.65 -9.18
C VAL A 68 7.21 8.16 -9.44
N GLY A 69 6.53 8.92 -8.59
CA GLY A 69 6.59 10.37 -8.54
C GLY A 69 7.02 10.84 -7.15
N VAL A 70 7.74 11.95 -7.06
CA VAL A 70 8.17 12.52 -5.77
C VAL A 70 8.03 14.02 -5.78
N VAL A 71 7.39 14.54 -4.74
CA VAL A 71 7.36 15.96 -4.41
C VAL A 71 7.96 16.13 -3.03
N SER A 72 8.81 17.12 -2.84
CA SER A 72 9.28 17.56 -1.53
C SER A 72 8.56 18.86 -1.16
N PHE A 73 8.34 19.10 0.13
CA PHE A 73 7.75 20.36 0.60
C PHE A 73 8.38 20.86 1.89
N SER A 74 8.40 22.18 2.03
CA SER A 74 8.81 22.90 3.23
C SER A 74 8.09 24.24 3.28
N THR A 75 8.81 25.37 3.25
CA THR A 75 8.26 26.70 2.94
C THR A 75 7.73 26.76 1.50
N GLN A 76 8.28 25.96 0.59
CA GLN A 76 7.84 25.81 -0.80
C GLN A 76 7.69 24.32 -1.14
N ALA A 77 6.99 24.00 -2.23
CA ALA A 77 6.89 22.64 -2.74
C ALA A 77 7.63 22.50 -4.08
N GLN A 78 8.36 21.40 -4.27
CA GLN A 78 9.17 21.13 -5.46
C GLN A 78 8.87 19.74 -6.00
N THR A 79 8.63 19.66 -7.30
CA THR A 79 8.49 18.39 -8.01
C THR A 79 9.89 17.85 -8.33
N GLU A 80 10.25 16.76 -7.68
CA GLU A 80 11.58 16.16 -7.77
C GLU A 80 11.65 15.08 -8.84
N ILE A 81 10.60 14.26 -8.94
CA ILE A 81 10.49 13.16 -9.91
C ILE A 81 9.06 13.15 -10.45
N ARG A 82 8.91 13.20 -11.77
CA ARG A 82 7.60 13.07 -12.45
C ARG A 82 7.34 11.64 -12.90
N PHE A 83 6.07 11.25 -13.08
CA PHE A 83 5.72 9.97 -13.70
C PHE A 83 6.26 9.86 -15.13
N THR A 84 6.40 10.98 -15.84
CA THR A 84 7.02 11.06 -17.18
C THR A 84 8.56 10.88 -17.18
N SER A 85 9.21 10.81 -16.03
CA SER A 85 10.65 10.54 -15.93
C SER A 85 10.97 9.10 -16.36
N LYS A 86 12.26 8.76 -16.50
CA LYS A 86 12.67 7.38 -16.79
C LYS A 86 12.31 6.44 -15.63
N GLN A 87 11.23 5.67 -15.79
CA GLN A 87 10.73 4.72 -14.81
C GLN A 87 11.56 3.43 -14.84
N THR A 88 12.70 3.44 -14.15
CA THR A 88 13.54 2.26 -13.87
C THR A 88 14.16 2.39 -12.50
N VAL A 89 14.35 1.29 -11.77
CA VAL A 89 15.00 1.28 -10.44
C VAL A 89 16.32 2.06 -10.43
N ASP A 90 17.18 1.82 -11.43
CA ASP A 90 18.50 2.47 -11.56
C ASP A 90 18.45 3.98 -11.82
N ALA A 91 17.31 4.51 -12.26
CA ALA A 91 17.13 5.95 -12.47
C ALA A 91 16.42 6.59 -11.27
N ILE A 92 15.39 5.94 -10.74
CA ILE A 92 14.55 6.49 -9.67
C ILE A 92 15.32 6.51 -8.35
N LYS A 93 15.92 5.39 -7.91
CA LYS A 93 16.53 5.30 -6.58
C LYS A 93 17.68 6.29 -6.36
N PRO A 94 18.60 6.51 -7.32
CA PRO A 94 19.61 7.56 -7.19
C PRO A 94 19.01 8.96 -7.21
N SER A 95 17.97 9.20 -8.01
CA SER A 95 17.27 10.48 -8.05
C SER A 95 16.62 10.80 -6.71
N VAL A 96 15.97 9.83 -6.08
CA VAL A 96 15.42 9.96 -4.71
C VAL A 96 16.51 10.36 -3.74
N LEU A 97 17.65 9.67 -3.71
CA LEU A 97 18.74 9.98 -2.77
C LEU A 97 19.36 11.36 -3.00
N ASN A 98 19.30 11.89 -4.22
CA ASN A 98 19.85 13.20 -4.58
C ASN A 98 18.89 14.38 -4.31
N ILE A 99 17.66 14.13 -3.87
CA ILE A 99 16.72 15.19 -3.50
C ILE A 99 17.33 16.06 -2.39
N THR A 100 17.36 17.37 -2.61
CA THR A 100 18.00 18.33 -1.71
C THR A 100 17.07 18.67 -0.53
N TYR A 101 17.64 18.69 0.67
CA TYR A 101 16.92 19.13 1.86
C TYR A 101 16.75 20.65 1.85
N GLN A 102 15.52 21.13 2.02
CA GLN A 102 15.16 22.55 1.92
C GLN A 102 15.18 23.29 3.27
N SER A 103 14.80 22.63 4.36
CA SER A 103 14.50 23.25 5.66
C SER A 103 13.35 24.28 5.60
N GLY A 104 13.04 24.94 6.72
CA GLY A 104 11.99 25.96 6.80
C GLY A 104 10.67 25.46 7.40
N ALA A 105 9.56 26.10 7.03
CA ALA A 105 8.23 25.82 7.58
C ALA A 105 7.61 24.55 6.96
N THR A 106 6.45 24.12 7.46
CA THR A 106 5.78 22.90 7.03
C THR A 106 4.50 23.24 6.25
N HIS A 107 4.61 23.66 4.98
CA HIS A 107 3.45 24.01 4.15
C HIS A 107 2.89 22.78 3.43
N THR A 108 2.32 21.83 4.17
CA THR A 108 1.78 20.56 3.63
C THR A 108 0.76 20.76 2.51
N HIS A 109 -0.07 21.78 2.62
CA HIS A 109 -1.03 22.18 1.59
C HIS A 109 -0.39 22.52 0.24
N LEU A 110 0.81 23.14 0.22
CA LEU A 110 1.53 23.41 -1.03
C LEU A 110 2.04 22.10 -1.64
N GLY A 111 2.52 21.18 -0.81
CA GLY A 111 2.93 19.85 -1.22
C GLY A 111 1.80 19.05 -1.87
N LEU A 112 0.65 18.97 -1.20
CA LEU A 112 -0.55 18.29 -1.71
C LEU A 112 -1.03 18.88 -3.03
N ASN A 113 -1.11 20.22 -3.11
CA ASN A 113 -1.45 20.91 -4.36
C ASN A 113 -0.46 20.55 -5.47
N LYS A 114 0.85 20.62 -5.18
CA LYS A 114 1.90 20.35 -6.16
C LYS A 114 1.83 18.92 -6.70
N VAL A 115 1.60 17.93 -5.83
CA VAL A 115 1.36 16.54 -6.22
C VAL A 115 0.16 16.44 -7.15
N HIS A 116 -0.95 17.11 -6.83
CA HIS A 116 -2.16 17.10 -7.65
C HIS A 116 -1.91 17.64 -9.05
N ILE A 117 -1.28 18.81 -9.18
CA ILE A 117 -1.12 19.49 -10.47
C ILE A 117 0.05 18.96 -11.31
N ASP A 118 1.16 18.52 -10.69
CA ASP A 118 2.38 18.15 -11.40
C ASP A 118 2.56 16.63 -11.56
N LEU A 119 1.89 15.80 -10.74
CA LEU A 119 1.97 14.33 -10.82
C LEU A 119 0.64 13.72 -11.23
N PHE A 120 -0.41 13.91 -10.44
CA PHE A 120 -1.75 13.35 -10.70
C PHE A 120 -2.56 14.20 -11.68
N SER A 121 -1.93 14.54 -12.80
CA SER A 121 -2.53 15.25 -13.92
C SER A 121 -2.15 14.60 -15.23
N ALA A 122 -2.91 14.88 -16.29
CA ALA A 122 -2.61 14.37 -17.63
C ALA A 122 -1.20 14.80 -18.09
N GLN A 123 -0.80 16.04 -17.79
CA GLN A 123 0.53 16.58 -18.10
C GLN A 123 1.62 15.99 -17.19
N GLY A 124 1.26 15.61 -15.96
CA GLY A 124 2.13 14.93 -15.01
C GLY A 124 2.46 13.48 -15.39
N GLY A 125 1.72 12.91 -16.34
CA GLY A 125 1.90 11.53 -16.82
C GLY A 125 1.04 10.50 -16.09
N MET A 126 0.03 10.93 -15.33
CA MET A 126 -0.91 10.04 -14.66
C MET A 126 -1.62 9.14 -15.68
N ARG A 127 -1.66 7.83 -15.41
CA ARG A 127 -2.30 6.83 -16.26
C ARG A 127 -3.74 6.60 -15.83
N THR A 128 -4.70 6.66 -16.75
CA THR A 128 -6.13 6.55 -16.40
C THR A 128 -6.60 5.12 -16.08
N ASN A 129 -5.79 4.12 -16.35
CA ASN A 129 -6.15 2.69 -16.26
C ASN A 129 -5.38 1.95 -15.15
N VAL A 130 -4.79 2.69 -14.21
CA VAL A 130 -4.08 2.12 -13.06
C VAL A 130 -4.50 2.84 -11.78
N PRO A 131 -4.31 2.23 -10.61
CA PRO A 131 -4.60 2.86 -9.34
C PRO A 131 -3.60 3.97 -9.02
N HIS A 132 -4.07 5.04 -8.37
CA HIS A 132 -3.27 6.20 -7.97
C HIS A 132 -3.14 6.25 -6.45
N VAL A 133 -1.89 6.26 -5.96
CA VAL A 133 -1.61 6.21 -4.53
C VAL A 133 -0.63 7.30 -4.13
N LEU A 134 -0.94 8.04 -3.08
CA LEU A 134 -0.07 9.03 -2.46
C LEU A 134 0.33 8.57 -1.06
N LEU A 135 1.63 8.48 -0.78
CA LEU A 135 2.17 8.38 0.58
C LEU A 135 2.72 9.73 1.04
N VAL A 136 2.07 10.36 2.01
CA VAL A 136 2.55 11.57 2.68
C VAL A 136 3.48 11.17 3.83
N ILE A 137 4.68 11.73 3.91
CA ILE A 137 5.62 11.47 5.00
C ILE A 137 5.93 12.80 5.68
N THR A 138 5.58 12.95 6.96
CA THR A 138 5.70 14.21 7.70
C THR A 138 5.92 13.96 9.19
N ASP A 139 6.61 14.87 9.88
CA ASP A 139 6.71 14.89 11.34
C ASP A 139 5.69 15.80 12.02
N GLY A 140 4.79 16.43 11.24
CA GLY A 140 3.53 16.95 11.75
C GLY A 140 3.11 18.33 11.25
N LYS A 141 2.48 19.04 12.20
CA LYS A 141 1.61 20.21 12.05
C LYS A 141 1.89 21.13 10.86
N SER A 142 0.95 21.18 9.91
CA SER A 142 1.03 22.12 8.79
C SER A 142 0.88 23.56 9.26
N TYR A 143 1.51 24.45 8.51
CA TYR A 143 1.33 25.90 8.64
C TYR A 143 -0.14 26.33 8.41
N ASN A 144 -0.90 25.58 7.60
CA ASN A 144 -2.32 25.83 7.36
C ASN A 144 -3.10 24.51 7.27
N ALA A 145 -3.65 24.08 8.41
CA ALA A 145 -4.40 22.83 8.52
C ALA A 145 -5.68 22.81 7.66
N GLU A 146 -6.39 23.94 7.55
CA GLU A 146 -7.62 24.02 6.76
C GLU A 146 -7.36 23.80 5.27
N LEU A 147 -6.36 24.50 4.71
CA LEU A 147 -5.95 24.31 3.33
C LEU A 147 -5.38 22.92 3.10
N THR A 148 -4.69 22.35 4.08
CA THR A 148 -4.15 20.99 4.00
C THR A 148 -5.27 19.97 3.84
N ARG A 149 -6.30 20.04 4.70
CA ARG A 149 -7.52 19.23 4.58
C ARG A 149 -8.19 19.43 3.22
N LYS A 150 -8.31 20.67 2.76
CA LYS A 150 -8.97 20.99 1.48
C LYS A 150 -8.24 20.39 0.28
N GLN A 151 -6.91 20.49 0.23
CA GLN A 151 -6.13 19.91 -0.87
C GLN A 151 -6.10 18.39 -0.85
N ALA A 152 -6.06 17.78 0.34
CA ALA A 152 -6.23 16.34 0.46
C ALA A 152 -7.62 15.90 -0.02
N GLN A 153 -8.68 16.69 0.22
CA GLN A 153 -10.01 16.37 -0.27
C GLN A 153 -10.08 16.37 -1.81
N TYR A 154 -9.47 17.35 -2.48
CA TYR A 154 -9.46 17.36 -3.96
C TYR A 154 -8.75 16.15 -4.56
N LEU A 155 -7.63 15.73 -3.99
CA LEU A 155 -6.95 14.49 -4.41
C LEU A 155 -7.85 13.27 -4.22
N LYS A 156 -8.55 13.16 -3.08
CA LYS A 156 -9.48 12.05 -2.82
C LYS A 156 -10.68 12.05 -3.76
N ASP A 157 -11.24 13.22 -4.06
CA ASP A 157 -12.37 13.38 -4.98
C ASP A 157 -12.00 12.95 -6.41
N ASP A 158 -10.72 13.11 -6.80
CA ASP A 158 -10.17 12.65 -8.07
C ASP A 158 -9.73 11.17 -8.06
N GLY A 159 -10.03 10.43 -6.99
CA GLY A 159 -9.77 8.99 -6.88
C GLY A 159 -8.37 8.60 -6.41
N ILE A 160 -7.56 9.56 -5.95
CA ILE A 160 -6.23 9.27 -5.38
C ILE A 160 -6.40 8.74 -3.95
N VAL A 161 -5.80 7.58 -3.68
CA VAL A 161 -5.78 7.00 -2.33
C VAL A 161 -4.60 7.54 -1.54
N ILE A 162 -4.88 8.21 -0.42
CA ILE A 162 -3.87 8.88 0.41
C ILE A 162 -3.59 8.06 1.67
N PHE A 163 -2.32 7.72 1.86
CA PHE A 163 -1.74 7.20 3.09
C PHE A 163 -0.87 8.28 3.73
N ALA A 164 -0.67 8.18 5.05
CA ALA A 164 0.23 9.07 5.76
C ALA A 164 1.13 8.31 6.73
N LEU A 165 2.41 8.69 6.73
CA LEU A 165 3.42 8.28 7.69
C LEU A 165 3.75 9.47 8.57
N GLY A 166 3.28 9.41 9.82
CA GLY A 166 3.56 10.39 10.85
C GLY A 166 4.78 10.01 11.67
N ILE A 167 5.71 10.96 11.86
CA ILE A 167 6.97 10.75 12.59
C ILE A 167 7.04 11.62 13.85
N GLY A 168 7.40 11.03 14.98
CA GLY A 168 7.60 11.75 16.23
C GLY A 168 6.33 11.98 17.05
N SER A 169 6.46 12.71 18.16
CA SER A 169 5.36 13.02 19.07
C SER A 169 4.69 14.39 18.81
N GLY A 170 5.20 15.17 17.86
CA GLY A 170 4.71 16.50 17.50
C GLY A 170 3.60 16.51 16.44
N ILE A 171 3.13 15.33 16.04
CA ILE A 171 2.13 15.15 14.99
C ILE A 171 0.78 15.66 15.47
N GLU A 172 0.16 16.53 14.66
CA GLU A 172 -1.25 16.90 14.84
C GLU A 172 -2.13 15.81 14.24
N MET A 173 -2.56 14.86 15.09
CA MET A 173 -3.30 13.67 14.65
C MET A 173 -4.61 13.99 13.91
N THR A 174 -5.28 15.07 14.30
CA THR A 174 -6.51 15.53 13.63
C THR A 174 -6.22 15.90 12.18
N GLU A 175 -5.11 16.59 11.94
CA GLU A 175 -4.70 17.01 10.60
C GLU A 175 -4.22 15.81 9.77
N LEU A 176 -3.41 14.93 10.36
CA LEU A 176 -2.92 13.72 9.70
C LEU A 176 -4.09 12.83 9.23
N LYS A 177 -5.08 12.59 10.11
CA LYS A 177 -6.29 11.83 9.79
C LYS A 177 -7.17 12.52 8.75
N ALA A 178 -7.20 13.85 8.73
CA ALA A 178 -7.97 14.59 7.75
C ALA A 178 -7.41 14.46 6.31
N MET A 179 -6.11 14.17 6.17
CA MET A 179 -5.47 13.97 4.87
C MET A 179 -5.77 12.60 4.26
N VAL A 180 -5.69 11.53 5.05
CA VAL A 180 -5.77 10.15 4.54
C VAL A 180 -7.17 9.80 4.02
N SER A 181 -7.22 8.82 3.11
CA SER A 181 -8.49 8.32 2.55
C SER A 181 -9.28 7.48 3.55
N MET A 182 -8.60 6.77 4.45
CA MET A 182 -9.22 6.01 5.54
C MET A 182 -8.39 6.13 6.82
N GLU A 183 -9.02 6.13 8.00
CA GLU A 183 -8.32 6.34 9.27
C GLU A 183 -7.20 5.31 9.53
N GLN A 184 -7.37 4.07 9.05
CA GLN A 184 -6.38 3.00 9.16
C GLN A 184 -5.17 3.17 8.22
N TYR A 185 -5.17 4.15 7.32
CA TYR A 185 -4.06 4.45 6.40
C TYR A 185 -3.02 5.39 7.01
N VAL A 186 -3.01 5.49 8.33
CA VAL A 186 -2.03 6.22 9.13
C VAL A 186 -1.03 5.24 9.73
N PHE A 187 0.24 5.40 9.40
CA PHE A 187 1.37 4.72 10.02
C PHE A 187 2.10 5.69 10.94
N LEU A 188 2.32 5.31 12.20
CA LEU A 188 2.98 6.17 13.18
C LEU A 188 4.32 5.57 13.60
N PHE A 189 5.36 6.40 13.59
CA PHE A 189 6.69 6.05 14.06
C PHE A 189 7.15 7.09 15.07
N SER A 190 7.79 6.67 16.17
CA SER A 190 8.27 7.65 17.16
C SER A 190 9.52 8.42 16.72
N SER A 191 10.22 7.94 15.69
CA SER A 191 11.37 8.60 15.08
C SER A 191 11.67 8.02 13.70
N VAL A 192 12.41 8.75 12.85
CA VAL A 192 12.83 8.26 11.52
C VAL A 192 13.58 6.93 11.63
N ARG A 193 14.40 6.76 12.67
CA ARG A 193 15.18 5.53 12.89
C ARG A 193 14.29 4.28 13.01
N GLN A 194 13.06 4.41 13.52
CA GLN A 194 12.14 3.27 13.63
C GLN A 194 11.54 2.83 12.29
N MET A 195 11.69 3.64 11.23
CA MET A 195 11.27 3.27 9.88
C MET A 195 12.30 2.38 9.19
N LEU A 196 13.58 2.46 9.58
CA LEU A 196 14.70 1.80 8.91
C LEU A 196 14.74 0.26 8.96
N PRO A 197 14.10 -0.45 9.90
CA PRO A 197 13.97 -1.90 9.79
C PRO A 197 13.21 -2.28 8.51
N SER A 198 13.79 -3.18 7.71
CA SER A 198 13.29 -3.53 6.37
C SER A 198 11.87 -4.11 6.35
N ASP A 199 11.41 -4.69 7.47
CA ASP A 199 10.03 -5.16 7.62
C ASP A 199 9.02 -4.01 7.50
N LYS A 200 9.37 -2.80 7.92
CA LYS A 200 8.49 -1.63 7.84
C LYS A 200 8.28 -1.13 6.42
N ALA A 201 9.34 -1.14 5.61
CA ALA A 201 9.24 -0.81 4.19
C ALA A 201 8.33 -1.82 3.46
N SER A 202 8.49 -3.12 3.77
CA SER A 202 7.65 -4.18 3.23
C SER A 202 6.18 -4.03 3.65
N ASP A 203 5.90 -3.73 4.92
CA ASP A 203 4.53 -3.56 5.42
C ASP A 203 3.82 -2.39 4.72
N ILE A 204 4.53 -1.25 4.59
CA ILE A 204 4.01 -0.07 3.89
C ILE A 204 3.81 -0.39 2.41
N ALA A 205 4.77 -1.00 1.73
CA ALA A 205 4.64 -1.38 0.33
C ALA A 205 3.44 -2.31 0.09
N LEU A 206 3.22 -3.30 0.97
CA LEU A 206 2.07 -4.20 0.91
C LEU A 206 0.75 -3.45 1.10
N ALA A 207 0.69 -2.44 1.97
CA ALA A 207 -0.49 -1.61 2.18
C ALA A 207 -0.77 -0.70 0.97
N LEU A 208 0.24 -0.09 0.36
CA LEU A 208 0.07 0.69 -0.86
C LEU A 208 -0.39 -0.23 -2.01
N CYS A 209 0.26 -1.38 -2.18
CA CYS A 209 -0.06 -2.37 -3.21
C CYS A 209 -1.49 -2.92 -3.08
N ALA A 210 -2.03 -2.96 -1.86
CA ALA A 210 -3.38 -3.39 -1.59
C ALA A 210 -4.42 -2.54 -2.35
N VAL A 211 -4.14 -1.26 -2.63
CA VAL A 211 -5.04 -0.40 -3.41
C VAL A 211 -5.25 -0.92 -4.84
N ALA A 212 -4.23 -1.50 -5.47
CA ALA A 212 -4.41 -2.15 -6.77
C ALA A 212 -5.33 -3.37 -6.71
N ARG A 213 -5.34 -4.06 -5.56
CA ARG A 213 -6.23 -5.19 -5.36
C ARG A 213 -7.67 -4.74 -5.22
N THR A 214 -7.94 -3.61 -4.56
CA THR A 214 -9.31 -3.10 -4.38
C THR A 214 -9.89 -2.49 -5.65
N SER A 215 -9.05 -1.83 -6.45
CA SER A 215 -9.46 -1.20 -7.71
C SER A 215 -9.70 -2.20 -8.85
N ASN A 216 -8.99 -3.33 -8.83
CA ASN A 216 -9.19 -4.41 -9.81
C ASN A 216 -10.14 -5.50 -9.33
N ALA A 217 -10.54 -5.51 -8.06
CA ALA A 217 -11.46 -6.51 -7.52
C ALA A 217 -12.90 -6.04 -7.63
N ILE A 218 -13.73 -6.84 -8.31
CA ILE A 218 -15.18 -6.70 -8.26
C ILE A 218 -15.73 -7.86 -7.45
N ILE A 219 -16.49 -7.54 -6.40
CA ILE A 219 -17.27 -8.51 -5.65
C ILE A 219 -18.61 -8.66 -6.36
N HIS A 220 -18.89 -9.87 -6.85
CA HIS A 220 -20.16 -10.20 -7.47
C HIS A 220 -21.00 -11.05 -6.52
N PRO A 221 -22.23 -10.62 -6.18
CA PRO A 221 -23.17 -11.49 -5.49
C PRO A 221 -23.60 -12.59 -6.47
N VAL A 222 -23.32 -13.84 -6.10
CA VAL A 222 -23.69 -15.02 -6.89
C VAL A 222 -25.09 -15.48 -6.46
N ILE A 223 -25.35 -15.56 -5.14
CA ILE A 223 -26.67 -15.89 -4.59
C ILE A 223 -26.90 -15.11 -3.29
N THR A 224 -28.03 -14.40 -3.19
CA THR A 224 -28.43 -13.67 -1.96
C THR A 224 -29.32 -14.50 -1.05
N GLN A 225 -29.27 -14.25 0.27
CA GLN A 225 -30.11 -14.89 1.29
C GLN A 225 -29.90 -16.40 1.45
N HIS A 226 -28.71 -16.89 1.12
CA HIS A 226 -28.36 -18.31 1.23
C HIS A 226 -26.94 -18.47 1.78
N SER A 227 -26.75 -19.52 2.58
CA SER A 227 -25.49 -19.99 3.16
C SER A 227 -25.13 -21.36 2.56
N LEU A 228 -23.87 -21.79 2.65
CA LEU A 228 -23.46 -23.12 2.16
C LEU A 228 -23.67 -24.24 3.20
N LEU A 229 -23.99 -25.45 2.73
CA LEU A 229 -24.18 -26.68 3.51
C LEU A 229 -22.86 -27.42 3.79
N GLN A 230 -22.66 -27.85 5.04
CA GLN A 230 -21.52 -28.70 5.50
C GLN A 230 -20.14 -28.03 5.53
N HIS A 231 -20.07 -26.71 5.48
CA HIS A 231 -18.83 -25.96 5.67
C HIS A 231 -18.56 -25.76 7.15
N THR A 232 -17.37 -26.16 7.62
CA THR A 232 -16.90 -25.76 8.94
C THR A 232 -16.37 -24.34 8.82
N VAL A 233 -16.97 -23.41 9.56
CA VAL A 233 -16.62 -21.98 9.57
C VAL A 233 -15.81 -21.68 10.84
N VAL A 234 -14.50 -21.57 10.73
CA VAL A 234 -13.64 -20.95 11.76
C VAL A 234 -13.59 -19.44 11.53
N SER A 235 -13.91 -18.71 12.57
CA SER A 235 -14.24 -17.30 12.44
C SER A 235 -13.11 -16.38 12.86
N ARG A 236 -12.87 -15.34 12.06
CA ARG A 236 -12.23 -14.12 12.57
C ARG A 236 -13.07 -12.90 12.30
N VAL A 237 -13.26 -12.09 13.33
CA VAL A 237 -13.93 -10.80 13.19
C VAL A 237 -13.01 -9.81 12.49
N THR A 238 -13.43 -9.33 11.32
CA THR A 238 -12.73 -8.30 10.54
C THR A 238 -13.38 -6.93 10.72
N ALA A 239 -12.66 -5.87 10.37
CA ALA A 239 -13.17 -4.50 10.45
C ALA A 239 -13.68 -3.96 9.09
N ASP A 240 -13.51 -4.72 8.01
CA ASP A 240 -13.92 -4.35 6.66
C ASP A 240 -14.12 -5.63 5.81
N ASP A 241 -15.02 -5.56 4.85
CA ASP A 241 -15.37 -6.65 3.94
C ASP A 241 -14.22 -6.92 2.96
N LEU A 242 -13.44 -5.88 2.62
CA LEU A 242 -12.20 -5.99 1.85
C LEU A 242 -11.10 -6.77 2.60
N GLU A 243 -11.10 -6.78 3.93
CA GLU A 243 -10.16 -7.58 4.72
C GLU A 243 -10.39 -9.09 4.48
N CYS A 244 -11.65 -9.52 4.31
CA CYS A 244 -11.95 -10.89 3.89
C CYS A 244 -11.35 -11.22 2.51
N ALA A 245 -11.37 -10.27 1.56
CA ALA A 245 -10.77 -10.45 0.24
C ALA A 245 -9.24 -10.60 0.33
N PHE A 246 -8.56 -9.82 1.15
CA PHE A 246 -7.10 -9.97 1.34
C PHE A 246 -6.71 -11.29 2.02
N MET A 247 -7.53 -11.78 2.96
CA MET A 247 -7.33 -13.12 3.54
C MET A 247 -7.48 -14.22 2.48
N CYS A 248 -8.47 -14.10 1.59
CA CYS A 248 -8.67 -14.99 0.44
C CYS A 248 -7.43 -15.01 -0.48
N ILE A 249 -6.87 -13.83 -0.81
CA ILE A 249 -5.67 -13.71 -1.66
C ILE A 249 -4.43 -14.35 -1.02
N LYS A 250 -4.27 -14.24 0.31
CA LYS A 250 -3.16 -14.91 1.02
C LYS A 250 -3.26 -16.43 0.99
N HIS A 251 -4.45 -16.99 0.79
CA HIS A 251 -4.67 -18.44 0.78
C HIS A 251 -4.82 -18.94 -0.67
N SER A 252 -3.84 -19.70 -1.16
CA SER A 252 -3.71 -20.13 -2.57
C SER A 252 -4.83 -21.05 -3.11
N LEU A 253 -5.88 -21.25 -2.33
CA LEU A 253 -6.96 -22.19 -2.55
C LEU A 253 -8.34 -21.52 -2.48
N CYS A 254 -8.41 -20.18 -2.51
CA CYS A 254 -9.66 -19.46 -2.32
C CYS A 254 -10.25 -18.97 -3.66
N TYR A 255 -11.51 -19.32 -3.93
CA TYR A 255 -12.24 -18.86 -5.13
C TYR A 255 -13.61 -18.22 -4.83
N SER A 256 -14.17 -18.37 -3.61
CA SER A 256 -15.49 -17.81 -3.26
C SER A 256 -15.75 -17.82 -1.75
N PHE A 257 -16.41 -16.79 -1.19
CA PHE A 257 -16.74 -16.71 0.26
C PHE A 257 -18.21 -16.44 0.52
N ASN A 258 -18.66 -16.90 1.71
CA ASN A 258 -19.92 -16.49 2.28
C ASN A 258 -19.75 -15.21 3.09
N PHE A 259 -20.73 -14.31 2.97
CA PHE A 259 -20.80 -13.05 3.66
C PHE A 259 -22.04 -13.02 4.54
N HIS A 260 -21.90 -12.72 5.84
CA HIS A 260 -23.01 -12.62 6.78
C HIS A 260 -22.96 -11.28 7.52
N ALA A 261 -24.01 -10.47 7.40
CA ALA A 261 -24.08 -9.16 8.04
C ALA A 261 -24.94 -9.24 9.31
N PRO A 262 -24.34 -9.37 10.51
CA PRO A 262 -24.19 -8.18 11.36
C PRO A 262 -22.97 -8.13 12.31
N THR A 263 -22.12 -9.15 12.39
CA THR A 263 -20.81 -9.08 13.08
C THR A 263 -19.81 -9.92 12.30
N ARG A 264 -18.89 -9.19 11.66
CA ARG A 264 -17.99 -9.62 10.58
C ARG A 264 -17.26 -10.89 10.95
N LEU A 265 -17.18 -11.85 10.03
CA LEU A 265 -16.67 -13.19 10.30
C LEU A 265 -16.18 -13.79 8.97
N CYS A 266 -14.88 -14.04 8.79
CA CYS A 266 -14.35 -14.67 7.56
C CYS A 266 -13.81 -16.09 7.82
N GLU A 267 -14.24 -17.09 7.01
CA GLU A 267 -13.61 -18.40 6.79
C GLU A 267 -13.75 -18.74 5.29
N LEU A 268 -12.74 -19.39 4.70
CA LEU A 268 -12.73 -19.82 3.30
C LEU A 268 -12.22 -21.27 3.14
N SER A 269 -13.04 -22.13 2.51
CA SER A 269 -12.70 -23.53 2.20
C SER A 269 -12.62 -23.75 0.69
N ASN A 270 -11.54 -24.39 0.23
CA ASN A 270 -11.35 -24.81 -1.17
C ASN A 270 -11.98 -26.16 -1.52
N ALA A 271 -12.43 -26.91 -0.51
CA ALA A 271 -12.82 -28.31 -0.70
C ALA A 271 -14.16 -28.46 -1.42
N THR A 272 -14.82 -27.36 -1.77
CA THR A 272 -16.19 -27.32 -2.28
C THR A 272 -16.29 -26.23 -3.34
N LYS A 273 -16.02 -26.60 -4.60
CA LYS A 273 -16.67 -25.89 -5.69
C LYS A 273 -18.17 -26.13 -5.51
N ALA A 274 -18.92 -25.10 -5.13
CA ALA A 274 -20.37 -25.15 -5.09
C ALA A 274 -20.88 -24.92 -6.52
N ASP A 275 -21.20 -26.00 -7.22
CA ASP A 275 -21.75 -25.98 -8.57
C ASP A 275 -23.23 -26.41 -8.61
N HIS A 276 -23.83 -26.69 -7.44
CA HIS A 276 -25.18 -27.22 -7.34
C HIS A 276 -26.05 -26.45 -6.32
N LEU A 277 -27.31 -26.17 -6.70
CA LEU A 277 -28.30 -25.50 -5.85
C LEU A 277 -28.52 -26.17 -4.47
N LYS A 278 -28.31 -27.49 -4.39
CA LYS A 278 -28.45 -28.28 -3.16
C LYS A 278 -27.36 -28.01 -2.12
N ASP A 279 -26.28 -27.33 -2.50
CA ASP A 279 -25.19 -26.99 -1.59
C ASP A 279 -25.51 -25.72 -0.78
N PHE A 280 -26.67 -25.10 -1.03
CA PHE A 280 -27.12 -23.87 -0.38
C PHE A 280 -28.32 -24.13 0.55
N VAL A 281 -28.29 -23.51 1.73
CA VAL A 281 -29.40 -23.42 2.69
C VAL A 281 -29.86 -21.98 2.78
N TYR A 282 -31.16 -21.78 2.85
CA TYR A 282 -31.75 -20.46 3.00
C TYR A 282 -31.35 -19.81 4.34
N ASP A 283 -30.82 -18.60 4.28
CA ASP A 283 -30.39 -17.79 5.42
C ASP A 283 -30.46 -16.32 5.05
N HIS A 284 -31.47 -15.62 5.58
CA HIS A 284 -31.75 -14.22 5.28
C HIS A 284 -30.59 -13.25 5.55
N SER A 285 -29.64 -13.65 6.39
CA SER A 285 -28.52 -12.81 6.82
C SER A 285 -27.24 -13.06 6.02
N SER A 286 -27.28 -13.98 5.04
CA SER A 286 -26.10 -14.43 4.31
C SER A 286 -26.18 -14.20 2.80
N ALA A 287 -25.03 -14.03 2.16
CA ALA A 287 -24.88 -13.95 0.71
C ALA A 287 -23.62 -14.68 0.24
N TYR A 288 -23.74 -15.43 -0.85
CA TYR A 288 -22.63 -16.07 -1.52
C TYR A 288 -22.05 -15.13 -2.58
N ASN A 289 -20.75 -14.85 -2.49
CA ASN A 289 -20.06 -13.89 -3.35
C ASN A 289 -18.80 -14.50 -3.99
N GLU A 290 -18.49 -14.03 -5.20
CA GLU A 290 -17.26 -14.34 -5.93
C GLU A 290 -16.43 -13.07 -6.10
N LEU A 291 -15.11 -13.23 -6.05
CA LEU A 291 -14.15 -12.17 -6.31
C LEU A 291 -13.59 -12.34 -7.71
N ILE A 292 -13.84 -11.36 -8.58
CA ILE A 292 -13.29 -11.35 -9.94
C ILE A 292 -12.25 -10.23 -10.03
N PHE A 293 -11.08 -10.54 -10.59
CA PHE A 293 -10.07 -9.56 -10.93
C PHE A 293 -10.27 -9.11 -12.38
N VAL A 294 -10.39 -7.80 -12.61
CA VAL A 294 -10.55 -7.17 -13.93
C VAL A 294 -9.25 -6.56 -14.41
#